data_AF-A0A257QVJ3-F1
#
_entry.id   AF-A0A257QVJ3-F1
#
_cell.length_a   1.000
_cell.length_b   1.000
_cell.length_c   1.000
_cell.angle_alpha   90.00
_cell.angle_beta   90.00
_cell.angle_gamma   90.00
#
_symmetry.space_group_name_H-M   'P 1'
#
loop_
_entity.id
_entity.type
_entity.pdbx_description
1 polymer ?
#
loop_
_entity_poly.entity_id
_entity_poly.type
_entity_poly.pdbx_seq_one_letter_code
_entity_poly.pdbx_strand_id
1 'polypeptide(L)'
;MPANQFGIALGLPTGRVVMVGDATVPFTIQSISKAFTYALLLDMIGPDETAKVVGVQPSGDPFNTISLDGRTNRPFNPMVNTGAIAVAGKLRELLGADAFTKILDLFGQAAGRKLDVDHNVFESERETGHRNRAIGHLLRAADVYPLPVDEVLNVYFKQCSILVTAADLAVMGATLANLGTNPMTGKRVFGLNAVRQTLSVMFTCGMYDGAGDWACKVGLPAKSGVGGGILAVVNRQIGVAVFSPRLDSNGNSVRGQLSCAKLAEDLGLHAFDALNHGSSFLRGML
;
A
#
# COMPACT_ATOMS: atom_id res chain seq x y z
N MET A 1 12.32 13.20 11.80
CA MET A 1 11.03 13.05 12.50
C MET A 1 11.27 12.79 13.98
N PRO A 2 10.56 13.44 14.91
CA PRO A 2 10.67 13.17 16.35
C PRO A 2 10.30 11.72 16.68
N ALA A 3 11.19 11.00 17.38
CA ALA A 3 11.07 9.55 17.58
C ALA A 3 9.93 9.09 18.50
N ASN A 4 9.20 10.00 19.14
CA ASN A 4 8.13 9.69 20.10
C ASN A 4 6.72 9.90 19.56
N GLN A 5 6.57 10.32 18.29
CA GLN A 5 5.26 10.55 17.70
C GLN A 5 4.43 9.26 17.60
N PHE A 6 3.14 9.41 17.86
CA PHE A 6 2.16 8.35 17.71
C PHE A 6 0.79 8.93 17.38
N GLY A 7 0.24 8.53 16.24
CA GLY A 7 -1.11 8.89 15.81
C GLY A 7 -1.84 7.70 15.22
N ILE A 8 -3.14 7.59 15.49
CA ILE A 8 -4.01 6.54 14.94
C ILE A 8 -5.30 7.16 14.42
N ALA A 9 -5.79 6.66 13.29
CA ALA A 9 -7.03 7.12 12.68
C ALA A 9 -7.84 5.95 12.08
N LEU A 10 -9.16 6.09 12.12
CA LEU A 10 -10.15 5.20 11.53
C LEU A 10 -10.99 5.99 10.54
N GLY A 11 -11.03 5.56 9.29
CA GLY A 11 -11.91 6.09 8.25
C GLY A 11 -13.16 5.23 8.15
N LEU A 12 -14.33 5.82 8.38
CA LEU A 12 -15.61 5.12 8.37
C LEU A 12 -16.28 5.21 6.98
N PRO A 13 -17.20 4.28 6.62
CA PRO A 13 -17.94 4.32 5.36
C PRO A 13 -18.88 5.52 5.25
N THR A 14 -19.22 6.12 6.39
CA THR A 14 -20.01 7.35 6.49
C THR A 14 -19.23 8.61 6.10
N GLY A 15 -17.93 8.47 5.81
CA GLY A 15 -16.99 9.56 5.59
C GLY A 15 -16.31 10.04 6.87
N ARG A 16 -16.92 9.85 8.04
CA ARG A 16 -16.33 10.32 9.30
C ARG A 16 -14.95 9.69 9.56
N VAL A 17 -14.00 10.52 10.00
CA VAL A 17 -12.69 10.09 10.50
C VAL A 17 -12.67 10.22 12.02
N VAL A 18 -12.28 9.15 12.71
CA VAL A 18 -12.02 9.15 14.17
C VAL A 18 -10.52 9.04 14.36
N MET A 19 -9.90 9.91 15.15
CA MET A 19 -8.45 9.95 15.28
C MET A 19 -8.00 10.37 16.68
N VAL A 20 -6.82 9.89 17.07
CA VAL A 20 -6.18 10.17 18.37
C VAL A 20 -4.68 10.38 18.17
N GLY A 21 -4.09 11.28 18.96
CA GLY A 21 -2.66 11.56 18.95
C GLY A 21 -2.20 12.36 17.73
N ASP A 22 -0.98 12.10 17.27
CA ASP A 22 -0.31 12.79 16.15
C ASP A 22 -0.84 12.39 14.76
N ALA A 23 -2.14 12.12 14.64
CA ALA A 23 -2.74 11.52 13.45
C ALA A 23 -2.75 12.44 12.23
N THR A 24 -2.51 13.74 12.42
CA THR A 24 -2.44 14.77 11.37
C THR A 24 -1.01 15.22 11.06
N VAL A 25 0.00 14.62 11.70
CA VAL A 25 1.41 14.90 11.38
C VAL A 25 1.74 14.33 10.00
N PRO A 26 2.26 15.15 9.05
CA PRO A 26 2.66 14.66 7.74
C PRO A 26 3.90 13.78 7.79
N PHE A 27 3.90 12.70 7.00
CA PHE A 27 5.04 11.82 6.74
C PHE A 27 4.99 11.29 5.31
N THR A 28 6.11 10.80 4.79
CA THR A 28 6.14 10.20 3.45
C THR A 28 5.47 8.83 3.44
N ILE A 29 4.59 8.59 2.48
CA ILE A 29 3.77 7.38 2.37
C ILE A 29 4.62 6.11 2.18
N GLN A 30 5.80 6.25 1.55
CA GLN A 30 6.77 5.18 1.37
C GLN A 30 6.12 3.95 0.71
N SER A 31 6.48 2.74 1.14
CA SER A 31 5.98 1.48 0.56
C SER A 31 4.46 1.27 0.68
N ILE A 32 3.72 2.09 1.43
CA ILE A 32 2.25 2.04 1.45
C ILE A 32 1.69 2.41 0.07
N SER A 33 2.38 3.31 -0.66
CA SER A 33 2.01 3.74 -2.01
C SER A 33 1.87 2.58 -3.01
N LYS A 34 2.63 1.50 -2.82
CA LYS A 34 2.68 0.35 -3.71
C LYS A 34 1.30 -0.28 -3.94
N ALA A 35 0.50 -0.35 -2.87
CA ALA A 35 -0.86 -0.90 -2.95
C ALA A 35 -1.74 -0.07 -3.89
N PHE A 36 -1.64 1.25 -3.83
CA PHE A 36 -2.47 2.15 -4.63
C PHE A 36 -2.01 2.25 -6.09
N THR A 37 -0.69 2.19 -6.36
CA THR A 37 -0.21 2.10 -7.76
C THR A 37 -0.50 0.75 -8.39
N TYR A 38 -0.52 -0.32 -7.60
CA TYR A 38 -0.98 -1.62 -8.08
C TYR A 38 -2.48 -1.59 -8.42
N ALA A 39 -3.31 -1.00 -7.55
CA ALA A 39 -4.73 -0.81 -7.82
C ALA A 39 -4.96 0.03 -9.11
N LEU A 40 -4.20 1.10 -9.31
CA LEU A 40 -4.25 1.90 -10.54
C LEU A 40 -3.94 1.06 -11.78
N LEU A 41 -2.86 0.28 -11.75
CA LEU A 41 -2.47 -0.55 -12.89
C LEU A 41 -3.56 -1.58 -13.20
N LEU A 42 -4.11 -2.23 -12.17
CA LEU A 42 -5.21 -3.17 -12.30
C LEU A 42 -6.45 -2.55 -12.96
N ASP A 43 -6.81 -1.32 -12.59
CA ASP A 43 -7.95 -0.63 -13.21
C ASP A 43 -7.67 -0.21 -14.66
N MET A 44 -6.43 0.08 -15.00
CA MET A 44 -6.06 0.51 -16.36
C MET A 44 -6.02 -0.64 -17.36
N ILE A 45 -5.43 -1.78 -16.98
CA ILE A 45 -5.14 -2.88 -17.91
C ILE A 45 -5.77 -4.21 -17.52
N GLY A 46 -6.46 -4.27 -16.38
CA GLY A 46 -7.08 -5.49 -15.88
C GLY A 46 -6.10 -6.47 -15.23
N PRO A 47 -6.63 -7.51 -14.56
CA PRO A 47 -5.85 -8.48 -13.81
C PRO A 47 -4.92 -9.33 -14.70
N ASP A 48 -5.38 -9.73 -15.87
CA ASP A 48 -4.65 -10.65 -16.75
C ASP A 48 -3.40 -9.98 -17.36
N GLU A 49 -3.52 -8.74 -17.84
CA GLU A 49 -2.36 -7.99 -18.33
C GLU A 49 -1.45 -7.58 -17.17
N THR A 50 -2.00 -7.27 -15.99
CA THR A 50 -1.18 -6.96 -14.81
C THR A 50 -0.35 -8.18 -14.37
N ALA A 51 -0.90 -9.39 -14.45
CA ALA A 51 -0.18 -10.63 -14.15
C ALA A 51 1.00 -10.89 -15.12
N LYS A 52 1.02 -10.22 -16.29
CA LYS A 52 2.16 -10.23 -17.20
C LYS A 52 3.31 -9.32 -16.77
N VAL A 53 3.05 -8.40 -15.84
CA VAL A 53 4.03 -7.44 -15.31
C VAL A 53 4.55 -7.89 -13.95
N VAL A 54 3.66 -8.36 -13.07
CA VAL A 54 3.98 -8.70 -11.69
C VAL A 54 3.09 -9.83 -11.18
N GLY A 55 3.67 -10.75 -10.41
CA GLY A 55 2.93 -11.84 -9.77
C GLY A 55 2.10 -11.38 -8.56
N VAL A 56 1.60 -12.36 -7.81
CA VAL A 56 0.81 -12.14 -6.58
C VAL A 56 1.27 -13.03 -5.41
N GLN A 57 2.39 -13.72 -5.57
CA GLN A 57 2.88 -14.69 -4.60
C GLN A 57 3.83 -14.00 -3.61
N PRO A 58 3.83 -14.39 -2.33
CA PRO A 58 4.88 -13.95 -1.42
C PRO A 58 6.24 -14.43 -1.92
N SER A 59 7.27 -13.60 -1.80
CA SER A 59 8.65 -14.08 -1.98
C SER A 59 9.03 -14.84 -0.72
N GLY A 60 9.43 -16.12 -0.83
CA GLY A 60 9.99 -16.86 0.30
C GLY A 60 11.33 -16.30 0.78
N ASP A 61 11.94 -15.43 -0.03
CA ASP A 61 13.17 -14.69 0.30
C ASP A 61 12.85 -13.46 1.16
N PRO A 62 13.82 -13.01 1.99
CA PRO A 62 13.74 -11.73 2.69
C PRO A 62 13.37 -10.60 1.73
N PHE A 63 12.51 -9.68 2.15
CA PHE A 63 12.04 -8.58 1.29
C PHE A 63 13.16 -7.70 0.71
N ASN A 64 14.34 -7.72 1.32
CA ASN A 64 15.52 -7.00 0.86
C ASN A 64 16.33 -7.73 -0.23
N THR A 65 15.92 -8.94 -0.61
CA THR A 65 16.51 -9.71 -1.71
C THR A 65 16.15 -9.07 -3.06
N ILE A 66 17.10 -9.10 -3.99
CA ILE A 66 16.89 -8.66 -5.38
C ILE A 66 16.71 -9.93 -6.22
N SER A 67 15.48 -10.42 -6.32
CA SER A 67 15.15 -11.63 -7.07
C SER A 67 13.90 -11.44 -7.94
N LEU A 68 13.84 -12.25 -8.99
CA LEU A 68 12.68 -12.46 -9.85
C LEU A 68 12.29 -13.94 -9.74
N ASP A 69 11.04 -14.25 -10.05
CA ASP A 69 10.59 -15.63 -10.22
C ASP A 69 11.33 -16.24 -11.43
N GLY A 70 12.18 -17.24 -11.18
CA GLY A 70 12.99 -17.89 -12.22
C GLY A 70 12.17 -18.65 -13.28
N ARG A 71 10.87 -18.87 -13.06
CA ARG A 71 9.98 -19.47 -14.08
C ARG A 71 9.41 -18.44 -15.03
N THR A 72 9.14 -17.23 -14.55
CA THR A 72 8.42 -16.20 -15.30
C THR A 72 9.28 -15.00 -15.65
N ASN A 73 10.47 -14.86 -15.07
CA ASN A 73 11.33 -13.68 -15.10
C ASN A 73 10.60 -12.39 -14.66
N ARG A 74 9.63 -12.52 -13.75
CA ARG A 74 8.83 -11.40 -13.23
C ARG A 74 9.00 -11.26 -11.72
N PRO A 75 8.72 -10.09 -11.15
CA PRO A 75 8.69 -9.94 -9.70
C PRO A 75 7.55 -10.77 -9.08
N PHE A 76 7.78 -11.30 -7.88
CA PHE A 76 6.83 -12.17 -7.18
C PHE A 76 5.50 -11.49 -6.84
N ASN A 77 5.53 -10.23 -6.40
CA ASN A 77 4.34 -9.46 -6.01
C ASN A 77 4.63 -7.95 -6.05
N PRO A 78 3.59 -7.09 -6.14
CA PRO A 78 3.74 -5.63 -6.17
C PRO A 78 4.15 -4.99 -4.82
N MET A 79 4.19 -5.73 -3.72
CA MET A 79 4.47 -5.16 -2.39
C MET A 79 5.98 -5.10 -2.07
N VAL A 80 6.79 -5.91 -2.78
CA VAL A 80 8.26 -5.80 -2.78
C VAL A 80 8.74 -4.73 -3.77
N ASN A 81 9.99 -4.28 -3.63
CA ASN A 81 10.52 -3.19 -4.47
C ASN A 81 10.60 -3.57 -5.95
N THR A 82 11.00 -4.81 -6.27
CA THR A 82 11.04 -5.31 -7.66
C THR A 82 9.68 -5.20 -8.34
N GLY A 83 8.61 -5.63 -7.68
CA GLY A 83 7.25 -5.52 -8.21
C GLY A 83 6.76 -4.09 -8.30
N ALA A 84 7.01 -3.27 -7.28
CA ALA A 84 6.61 -1.87 -7.30
C ALA A 84 7.31 -1.06 -8.40
N ILE A 85 8.59 -1.31 -8.65
CA ILE A 85 9.35 -0.66 -9.74
C ILE A 85 8.86 -1.16 -11.11
N ALA A 86 8.53 -2.44 -11.25
CA ALA A 86 7.88 -2.95 -12.46
C ALA A 86 6.52 -2.29 -12.73
N VAL A 87 5.69 -2.13 -11.68
CA VAL A 87 4.41 -1.39 -11.76
C VAL A 87 4.64 0.06 -12.16
N ALA A 88 5.58 0.76 -11.54
CA ALA A 88 5.93 2.13 -11.90
C ALA A 88 6.42 2.25 -13.36
N GLY A 89 7.22 1.28 -13.81
CA GLY A 89 7.69 1.21 -15.20
C GLY A 89 6.55 1.04 -16.19
N LYS A 90 5.60 0.13 -15.90
CA LYS A 90 4.44 -0.06 -16.75
C LYS A 90 3.51 1.16 -16.76
N LEU A 91 3.30 1.80 -15.61
CA LEU A 91 2.54 3.05 -15.55
C LEU A 91 3.23 4.16 -16.35
N ARG A 92 4.56 4.26 -16.30
CA ARG A 92 5.34 5.23 -17.10
C ARG A 92 5.22 4.98 -18.61
N GLU A 93 5.16 3.72 -19.02
CA GLU A 93 4.93 3.31 -20.41
C GLU A 93 3.53 3.70 -20.89
N LEU A 94 2.51 3.42 -20.09
CA LEU A 94 1.10 3.67 -20.44
C LEU A 94 0.70 5.14 -20.39
N LEU A 95 1.22 5.89 -19.42
CA LEU A 95 0.78 7.27 -19.11
C LEU A 95 1.75 8.34 -19.61
N GLY A 96 2.90 7.95 -20.19
CA GLY A 96 3.87 8.92 -20.64
C GLY A 96 4.47 9.74 -19.49
N ALA A 97 4.91 10.96 -19.79
CA ALA A 97 5.57 11.84 -18.83
C ALA A 97 4.66 12.24 -17.64
N ASP A 98 3.33 12.13 -17.82
CA ASP A 98 2.33 12.48 -16.82
C ASP A 98 2.06 11.37 -15.78
N ALA A 99 2.76 10.22 -15.87
CA ALA A 99 2.54 9.08 -14.99
C ALA A 99 2.50 9.45 -13.50
N PHE A 100 3.48 10.25 -13.04
CA PHE A 100 3.51 10.70 -11.65
C PHE A 100 2.32 11.62 -11.31
N THR A 101 1.97 12.56 -12.18
CA THR A 101 0.83 13.46 -11.98
C THR A 101 -0.48 12.68 -11.80
N LYS A 102 -0.67 11.63 -12.60
CA LYS A 102 -1.84 10.74 -12.50
C LYS A 102 -1.84 9.91 -11.21
N ILE A 103 -0.68 9.42 -10.78
CA ILE A 103 -0.53 8.74 -9.48
C ILE A 103 -0.89 9.68 -8.33
N LEU A 104 -0.36 10.90 -8.33
CA LEU A 104 -0.61 11.88 -7.28
C LEU A 104 -2.10 12.28 -7.23
N ASP A 105 -2.72 12.52 -8.39
CA ASP A 105 -4.15 12.83 -8.47
C ASP A 105 -5.01 11.68 -7.94
N LEU A 106 -4.72 10.43 -8.34
CA LEU A 106 -5.45 9.26 -7.84
C LEU A 106 -5.31 9.10 -6.31
N PHE A 107 -4.10 9.30 -5.77
CA PHE A 107 -3.88 9.23 -4.32
C PHE A 107 -4.65 10.34 -3.61
N GLY A 108 -4.68 11.55 -4.19
CA GLY A 108 -5.50 12.64 -3.68
C GLY A 108 -7.00 12.36 -3.73
N GLN A 109 -7.49 11.71 -4.78
CA GLN A 109 -8.87 11.23 -4.86
C GLN A 109 -9.16 10.18 -3.78
N ALA A 110 -8.23 9.25 -3.51
CA ALA A 110 -8.37 8.27 -2.43
C ALA A 110 -8.33 8.93 -1.03
N ALA A 111 -7.52 9.96 -0.84
CA ALA A 111 -7.45 10.71 0.42
C ALA A 111 -8.58 11.73 0.60
N GLY A 112 -9.28 12.10 -0.48
CA GLY A 112 -10.33 13.12 -0.47
C GLY A 112 -9.80 14.56 -0.47
N ARG A 113 -8.50 14.77 -0.71
CA ARG A 113 -7.84 16.08 -0.79
C ARG A 113 -6.62 16.03 -1.71
N LYS A 114 -6.13 17.18 -2.15
CA LYS A 114 -4.83 17.23 -2.83
C LYS A 114 -3.71 16.83 -1.87
N LEU A 115 -2.74 16.06 -2.37
CA LEU A 115 -1.53 15.65 -1.66
C LEU A 115 -0.32 16.34 -2.30
N ASP A 116 0.72 16.50 -1.49
CA ASP A 116 2.00 17.11 -1.91
C ASP A 116 3.13 16.06 -1.86
N VAL A 117 4.32 16.46 -2.29
CA VAL A 117 5.52 15.62 -2.31
C VAL A 117 6.58 16.25 -1.41
N ASP A 118 7.24 15.43 -0.60
CA ASP A 118 8.46 15.84 0.09
C ASP A 118 9.64 15.79 -0.90
N HIS A 119 9.99 16.97 -1.43
CA HIS A 119 11.10 17.09 -2.38
C HIS A 119 12.46 16.75 -1.75
N ASN A 120 12.65 16.97 -0.45
CA ASN A 120 13.92 16.64 0.21
C ASN A 120 14.10 15.13 0.31
N VAL A 121 13.05 14.40 0.69
CA VAL A 121 13.07 12.93 0.72
C VAL A 121 13.21 12.37 -0.69
N PHE A 122 12.49 12.93 -1.68
CA PHE A 122 12.66 12.52 -3.08
C PHE A 122 14.11 12.64 -3.57
N GLU A 123 14.73 13.80 -3.37
CA GLU A 123 16.11 14.03 -3.80
C GLU A 123 17.09 13.11 -3.05
N SER A 124 16.92 12.94 -1.74
CA SER A 124 17.74 12.04 -0.93
C SER A 124 17.63 10.57 -1.37
N GLU A 125 16.42 10.08 -1.63
CA GLU A 125 16.19 8.73 -2.14
C GLU A 125 16.74 8.54 -3.56
N ARG A 126 16.62 9.57 -4.40
CA ARG A 126 17.16 9.56 -5.75
C ARG A 126 18.69 9.46 -5.72
N GLU A 127 19.37 10.22 -4.88
CA GLU A 127 20.84 10.18 -4.78
C GLU A 127 21.33 8.83 -4.23
N THR A 128 20.71 8.32 -3.17
CA THR A 128 21.20 7.14 -2.42
C THR A 128 20.58 5.81 -2.84
N GLY A 129 19.60 5.82 -3.76
CA GLY A 129 18.81 4.66 -4.19
C GLY A 129 19.54 3.60 -5.04
N HIS A 130 20.82 3.32 -4.78
CA HIS A 130 21.63 2.35 -5.55
C HIS A 130 21.01 0.96 -5.63
N ARG A 131 20.39 0.48 -4.54
CA ARG A 131 19.68 -0.82 -4.54
C ARG A 131 18.51 -0.83 -5.52
N ASN A 132 17.74 0.26 -5.58
CA ASN A 132 16.62 0.37 -6.53
C ASN A 132 17.13 0.53 -7.97
N ARG A 133 18.32 1.12 -8.19
CA ARG A 133 19.00 1.10 -9.50
C ARG A 133 19.39 -0.30 -9.94
N ALA A 134 19.97 -1.10 -9.04
CA ALA A 134 20.28 -2.50 -9.33
C ALA A 134 19.01 -3.28 -9.71
N ILE A 135 17.92 -3.11 -8.95
CA ILE A 135 16.61 -3.66 -9.29
C ILE A 135 16.14 -3.18 -10.68
N GLY A 136 16.24 -1.88 -10.95
CA GLY A 136 15.79 -1.33 -12.22
C GLY A 136 16.55 -1.87 -13.43
N HIS A 137 17.87 -2.09 -13.29
CA HIS A 137 18.66 -2.75 -14.32
C HIS A 137 18.34 -4.24 -14.47
N LEU A 138 18.09 -4.95 -13.36
CA LEU A 138 17.65 -6.34 -13.41
C LEU A 138 16.32 -6.49 -14.15
N LEU A 139 15.34 -5.64 -13.84
CA LEU A 139 14.03 -5.64 -14.51
C LEU A 139 14.15 -5.32 -15.99
N ARG A 140 15.04 -4.38 -16.35
CA ARG A 140 15.30 -4.06 -17.76
C ARG A 140 15.97 -5.22 -18.50
N ALA A 141 16.92 -5.92 -17.86
CA ALA A 141 17.56 -7.10 -18.44
C ALA A 141 16.59 -8.29 -18.60
N ALA A 142 15.53 -8.32 -17.80
CA ALA A 142 14.45 -9.30 -17.89
C ALA A 142 13.28 -8.85 -18.82
N ASP A 143 13.46 -7.78 -19.60
CA ASP A 143 12.47 -7.23 -20.53
C ASP A 143 11.12 -6.87 -19.89
N VAL A 144 11.11 -6.54 -18.59
CA VAL A 144 9.88 -6.13 -17.87
C VAL A 144 9.37 -4.78 -18.38
N TYR A 145 10.28 -3.90 -18.79
CA TYR A 145 9.97 -2.66 -19.50
C TYR A 145 11.16 -2.25 -20.39
N PRO A 146 10.92 -1.54 -21.51
CA PRO A 146 12.01 -1.09 -22.40
C PRO A 146 12.64 0.26 -21.98
N LEU A 147 12.02 0.96 -21.02
CA LEU A 147 12.33 2.34 -20.64
C LEU A 147 13.71 2.51 -19.96
N PRO A 148 14.29 3.73 -20.00
CA PRO A 148 15.45 4.08 -19.19
C PRO A 148 15.16 3.89 -17.69
N VAL A 149 16.11 3.27 -16.98
CA VAL A 149 15.96 2.94 -15.55
C VAL A 149 15.71 4.19 -14.70
N ASP A 150 16.41 5.29 -14.98
CA ASP A 150 16.25 6.53 -14.22
C ASP A 150 14.85 7.16 -14.40
N GLU A 151 14.21 7.01 -15.56
CA GLU A 151 12.84 7.50 -15.77
C GLU A 151 11.83 6.72 -14.93
N VAL A 152 11.97 5.39 -14.89
CA VAL A 152 11.13 4.52 -14.07
C VAL A 152 11.33 4.81 -12.59
N LEU A 153 12.58 4.92 -12.15
CA LEU A 153 12.91 5.18 -10.76
C LEU A 153 12.49 6.58 -10.31
N ASN A 154 12.51 7.57 -11.18
CA ASN A 154 11.98 8.90 -10.86
C ASN A 154 10.49 8.84 -10.49
N VAL A 155 9.68 8.07 -11.23
CA VAL A 155 8.27 7.84 -10.87
C VAL A 155 8.16 7.14 -9.51
N TYR A 156 8.92 6.07 -9.30
CA TYR A 156 8.89 5.28 -8.07
C TYR A 156 9.33 6.08 -6.82
N PHE A 157 10.40 6.87 -6.92
CA PHE A 157 10.88 7.71 -5.82
C PHE A 157 9.88 8.83 -5.50
N LYS A 158 9.35 9.53 -6.50
CA LYS A 158 8.32 10.56 -6.26
C LYS A 158 7.07 9.96 -5.60
N GLN A 159 6.66 8.77 -6.05
CA GLN A 159 5.56 8.02 -5.44
C GLN A 159 5.81 7.73 -3.94
N CYS A 160 7.02 7.31 -3.57
CA CYS A 160 7.37 7.02 -2.17
C CYS A 160 7.41 8.30 -1.32
N SER A 161 7.76 9.44 -1.92
CA SER A 161 7.86 10.74 -1.26
C SER A 161 6.54 11.52 -1.14
N ILE A 162 5.40 10.97 -1.54
CA ILE A 162 4.09 11.63 -1.36
C ILE A 162 3.81 11.79 0.14
N LEU A 163 3.41 13.00 0.56
CA LEU A 163 3.09 13.33 1.94
C LEU A 163 1.65 12.95 2.28
N VAL A 164 1.51 12.21 3.37
CA VAL A 164 0.23 11.79 3.96
C VAL A 164 0.27 11.94 5.47
N THR A 165 -0.89 11.90 6.08
CA THR A 165 -1.09 11.77 7.53
C THR A 165 -1.75 10.42 7.84
N ALA A 166 -1.84 10.03 9.12
CA ALA A 166 -2.62 8.85 9.48
C ALA A 166 -4.10 9.06 9.12
N ALA A 167 -4.63 10.27 9.27
CA ALA A 167 -5.99 10.59 8.84
C ALA A 167 -6.20 10.39 7.33
N ASP A 168 -5.23 10.80 6.49
CA ASP A 168 -5.31 10.58 5.04
C ASP A 168 -5.31 9.09 4.70
N LEU A 169 -4.37 8.34 5.27
CA LEU A 169 -4.30 6.89 5.06
C LEU A 169 -5.57 6.18 5.53
N ALA A 170 -6.19 6.64 6.62
CA ALA A 170 -7.45 6.09 7.08
C ALA A 170 -8.59 6.30 6.06
N VAL A 171 -8.67 7.47 5.41
CA VAL A 171 -9.62 7.75 4.33
C VAL A 171 -9.29 6.95 3.06
N MET A 172 -8.00 6.85 2.70
CA MET A 172 -7.55 6.02 1.57
C MET A 172 -7.88 4.54 1.79
N GLY A 173 -7.69 4.03 3.00
CA GLY A 173 -8.11 2.69 3.41
C GLY A 173 -9.62 2.51 3.37
N ALA A 174 -10.37 3.52 3.83
CA ALA A 174 -11.83 3.49 3.78
C ALA A 174 -12.35 3.53 2.33
N THR A 175 -11.63 4.16 1.40
CA THR A 175 -11.92 4.10 -0.04
C THR A 175 -11.81 2.67 -0.56
N LEU A 176 -10.77 1.92 -0.17
CA LEU A 176 -10.65 0.49 -0.51
C LEU A 176 -11.75 -0.35 0.18
N ALA A 177 -12.01 -0.11 1.47
CA ALA A 177 -13.07 -0.80 2.21
C ALA A 177 -14.46 -0.56 1.58
N ASN A 178 -14.70 0.63 1.03
CA ASN A 178 -15.94 1.05 0.40
C ASN A 178 -15.94 0.78 -1.12
N LEU A 179 -15.41 -0.38 -1.53
CA LEU A 179 -15.49 -0.89 -2.90
C LEU A 179 -14.91 0.06 -3.97
N GLY A 180 -13.91 0.84 -3.58
CA GLY A 180 -13.21 1.78 -4.42
C GLY A 180 -13.83 3.17 -4.48
N THR A 181 -14.92 3.44 -3.76
CA THR A 181 -15.53 4.76 -3.68
C THR A 181 -15.07 5.50 -2.43
N ASN A 182 -14.53 6.71 -2.59
CA ASN A 182 -14.13 7.51 -1.46
C ASN A 182 -15.38 7.91 -0.63
N PRO A 183 -15.46 7.53 0.66
CA PRO A 183 -16.67 7.72 1.45
C PRO A 183 -16.95 9.19 1.82
N MET A 184 -15.95 10.07 1.74
CA MET A 184 -16.10 11.51 1.97
C MET A 184 -16.63 12.26 0.77
N THR A 185 -16.19 11.87 -0.43
CA THR A 185 -16.49 12.63 -1.66
C THR A 185 -17.52 11.95 -2.55
N GLY A 186 -17.84 10.68 -2.31
CA GLY A 186 -18.73 9.87 -3.15
C GLY A 186 -18.14 9.51 -4.52
N LYS A 187 -16.89 9.89 -4.81
CA LYS A 187 -16.25 9.60 -6.10
C LYS A 187 -15.71 8.18 -6.13
N ARG A 188 -15.97 7.47 -7.22
CA ARG A 188 -15.31 6.18 -7.52
C ARG A 188 -13.86 6.45 -7.91
N VAL A 189 -12.93 5.93 -7.11
CA VAL A 189 -11.49 6.02 -7.31
C VAL A 189 -10.92 4.74 -7.90
N PHE A 190 -11.42 3.58 -7.44
CA PHE A 190 -10.97 2.27 -7.91
C PHE A 190 -12.13 1.40 -8.41
N GLY A 191 -11.85 0.51 -9.34
CA GLY A 191 -12.74 -0.56 -9.78
C GLY A 191 -12.80 -1.70 -8.77
N LEU A 192 -13.92 -2.42 -8.75
CA LEU A 192 -14.18 -3.49 -7.78
C LEU A 192 -13.15 -4.62 -7.85
N ASN A 193 -12.74 -5.00 -9.07
CA ASN A 193 -11.73 -6.05 -9.28
C ASN A 193 -10.35 -5.62 -8.78
N ALA A 194 -9.95 -4.36 -9.03
CA ALA A 194 -8.69 -3.81 -8.55
C ALA A 194 -8.65 -3.78 -7.02
N VAL A 195 -9.74 -3.35 -6.36
CA VAL A 195 -9.86 -3.37 -4.90
C VAL A 195 -9.69 -4.79 -4.37
N ARG A 196 -10.45 -5.76 -4.91
CA ARG A 196 -10.41 -7.16 -4.44
C ARG A 196 -9.01 -7.75 -4.53
N GLN A 197 -8.33 -7.60 -5.68
CA GLN A 197 -6.98 -8.13 -5.84
C GLN A 197 -5.95 -7.37 -4.98
N THR A 198 -6.05 -6.05 -4.89
CA THR A 198 -5.16 -5.25 -4.06
C THR A 198 -5.24 -5.67 -2.59
N LEU A 199 -6.45 -5.81 -2.04
CA LEU A 199 -6.64 -6.29 -0.67
C LEU A 199 -6.10 -7.71 -0.47
N SER A 200 -6.29 -8.60 -1.46
CA SER A 200 -5.77 -9.97 -1.41
C SER A 200 -4.24 -10.00 -1.34
N VAL A 201 -3.57 -9.19 -2.16
CA VAL A 201 -2.11 -9.13 -2.18
C VAL A 201 -1.56 -8.37 -0.97
N MET A 202 -2.26 -7.34 -0.48
CA MET A 202 -1.91 -6.70 0.80
C MET A 202 -1.95 -7.70 1.95
N PHE A 203 -2.96 -8.57 1.97
CA PHE A 203 -3.10 -9.60 3.00
C PHE A 203 -1.92 -10.59 3.02
N THR A 204 -1.47 -11.05 1.85
CA THR A 204 -0.42 -12.09 1.77
C THR A 204 1.00 -11.53 1.73
N CYS A 205 1.20 -10.30 1.25
CA CYS A 205 2.53 -9.75 0.94
C CYS A 205 2.83 -8.40 1.60
N GLY A 206 1.86 -7.77 2.27
CA GLY A 206 1.97 -6.37 2.64
C GLY A 206 2.80 -6.04 3.88
N MET A 207 3.03 -7.04 4.74
CA MET A 207 3.80 -6.89 5.99
C MET A 207 5.20 -7.53 5.90
N TYR A 208 5.72 -7.70 4.67
CA TYR A 208 7.03 -8.27 4.38
C TYR A 208 7.18 -9.67 5.01
N ASP A 209 8.34 -9.95 5.60
CA ASP A 209 8.67 -11.21 6.26
C ASP A 209 7.75 -11.50 7.48
N GLY A 210 7.00 -10.50 7.95
CA GLY A 210 5.99 -10.62 9.02
C GLY A 210 4.56 -10.93 8.54
N ALA A 211 4.33 -11.15 7.24
CA ALA A 211 2.98 -11.33 6.70
C ALA A 211 2.23 -12.55 7.27
N GLY A 212 2.93 -13.67 7.53
CA GLY A 212 2.33 -14.86 8.16
C GLY A 212 1.86 -14.59 9.59
N ASP A 213 2.75 -14.03 10.42
CA ASP A 213 2.43 -13.60 11.79
C ASP A 213 1.27 -12.60 11.83
N TRP A 214 1.29 -11.63 10.91
CA TRP A 214 0.23 -10.63 10.80
C TRP A 214 -1.11 -11.27 10.43
N ALA A 215 -1.13 -12.19 9.47
CA ALA A 215 -2.33 -12.88 9.04
C ALA A 215 -2.99 -13.68 10.17
N CYS A 216 -2.21 -14.23 11.10
CA CYS A 216 -2.72 -14.98 12.25
C CYS A 216 -3.10 -14.10 13.46
N LYS A 217 -2.33 -13.03 13.72
CA LYS A 217 -2.54 -12.17 14.92
C LYS A 217 -3.52 -11.03 14.67
N VAL A 218 -3.53 -10.46 13.46
CA VAL A 218 -4.32 -9.27 13.11
C VAL A 218 -5.38 -9.61 12.06
N GLY A 219 -5.01 -10.39 11.04
CA GLY A 219 -5.96 -10.89 10.03
C GLY A 219 -6.60 -9.81 9.17
N LEU A 220 -5.89 -8.70 8.91
CA LEU A 220 -6.37 -7.61 8.05
C LEU A 220 -5.44 -7.42 6.84
N PRO A 221 -5.95 -7.15 5.63
CA PRO A 221 -5.14 -6.60 4.55
C PRO A 221 -4.41 -5.34 5.02
N ALA A 222 -3.08 -5.32 4.92
CA ALA A 222 -2.30 -4.20 5.42
C ALA A 222 -1.04 -3.92 4.58
N LYS A 223 -0.48 -2.73 4.73
CA LYS A 223 0.82 -2.37 4.19
C LYS A 223 1.52 -1.42 5.14
N SER A 224 2.76 -1.75 5.48
CA SER A 224 3.67 -0.90 6.26
C SER A 224 4.57 -0.06 5.34
N GLY A 225 5.04 1.09 5.85
CA GLY A 225 6.05 1.93 5.21
C GLY A 225 7.13 2.36 6.20
N VAL A 226 8.37 2.45 5.72
CA VAL A 226 9.53 2.87 6.52
C VAL A 226 9.44 4.30 7.07
N GLY A 227 8.48 5.09 6.60
CA GLY A 227 8.10 6.37 7.19
C GLY A 227 7.43 6.23 8.57
N GLY A 228 7.16 5.01 9.04
CA GLY A 228 6.47 4.72 10.30
C GLY A 228 4.96 4.53 10.16
N GLY A 229 4.45 4.57 8.94
CA GLY A 229 3.03 4.37 8.65
C GLY A 229 2.65 2.89 8.56
N ILE A 230 1.45 2.55 8.99
CA ILE A 230 0.76 1.30 8.64
C ILE A 230 -0.64 1.66 8.18
N LEU A 231 -1.03 1.12 7.02
CA LEU A 231 -2.40 1.10 6.52
C LEU A 231 -2.95 -0.32 6.69
N ALA A 232 -4.13 -0.47 7.27
CA ALA A 232 -4.89 -1.71 7.29
C ALA A 232 -6.34 -1.46 6.85
N VAL A 233 -6.98 -2.46 6.25
CA VAL A 233 -8.33 -2.32 5.69
C VAL A 233 -9.22 -3.45 6.17
N VAL A 234 -10.32 -3.10 6.84
CA VAL A 234 -11.38 -4.04 7.19
C VAL A 234 -12.41 -3.97 6.07
N ASN A 235 -12.44 -5.02 5.22
CA ASN A 235 -13.27 -5.02 4.02
C ASN A 235 -14.75 -4.74 4.34
N ARG A 236 -15.36 -3.80 3.60
CA ARG A 236 -16.74 -3.31 3.80
C ARG A 236 -17.03 -2.66 5.15
N GLN A 237 -16.00 -2.33 5.94
CA GLN A 237 -16.19 -1.75 7.28
C GLN A 237 -15.38 -0.47 7.47
N ILE A 238 -14.05 -0.53 7.59
CA ILE A 238 -13.25 0.66 7.97
C ILE A 238 -11.85 0.62 7.34
N GLY A 239 -11.28 1.81 7.11
CA GLY A 239 -9.84 1.97 6.94
C GLY A 239 -9.18 2.27 8.29
N VAL A 240 -8.05 1.63 8.59
CA VAL A 240 -7.26 1.85 9.81
C VAL A 240 -5.89 2.35 9.39
N ALA A 241 -5.41 3.40 10.04
CA ALA A 241 -4.06 3.88 9.81
C ALA A 241 -3.37 4.28 11.11
N VAL A 242 -2.09 3.94 11.21
CA VAL A 242 -1.24 4.31 12.33
C VAL A 242 0.02 4.97 11.81
N PHE A 243 0.51 5.96 12.53
CA PHE A 243 1.82 6.57 12.34
C PHE A 243 2.63 6.46 13.63
N SER A 244 3.77 5.78 13.57
CA SER A 244 4.80 5.83 14.61
C SER A 244 6.18 5.53 14.02
N PRO A 245 7.16 6.46 14.09
CA PRO A 245 8.42 6.35 13.34
C PRO A 245 9.32 5.16 13.65
N ARG A 246 9.28 4.59 14.86
CA ARG A 246 10.23 3.54 15.28
C ARG A 246 9.85 2.19 14.67
N LEU A 247 10.79 1.59 13.95
CA LEU A 247 10.61 0.34 13.24
C LEU A 247 11.26 -0.85 13.97
N ASP A 248 10.75 -2.05 13.73
CA ASP A 248 11.42 -3.31 14.07
C ASP A 248 12.51 -3.67 13.04
N SER A 249 13.13 -4.84 13.23
CA SER A 249 14.15 -5.38 12.31
C SER A 249 13.64 -5.64 10.89
N ASN A 250 12.32 -5.77 10.71
CA ASN A 250 11.68 -6.04 9.43
C ASN A 250 11.22 -4.74 8.74
N GLY A 251 11.50 -3.58 9.34
CA GLY A 251 11.13 -2.27 8.80
C GLY A 251 9.67 -1.89 9.04
N ASN A 252 8.98 -2.54 9.98
CA ASN A 252 7.59 -2.26 10.33
C ASN A 252 7.48 -1.44 11.60
N SER A 253 6.52 -0.51 11.65
CA SER A 253 6.28 0.31 12.85
C SER A 253 5.89 -0.56 14.05
N VAL A 254 6.68 -0.52 15.13
CA VAL A 254 6.46 -1.36 16.32
C VAL A 254 5.12 -1.04 16.98
N ARG A 255 4.90 0.25 17.31
CA ARG A 255 3.64 0.70 17.93
C ARG A 255 2.46 0.58 16.96
N GLY A 256 2.72 0.75 15.65
CA GLY A 256 1.73 0.53 14.61
C GLY A 256 1.17 -0.90 14.65
N GLN A 257 2.05 -1.89 14.64
CA GLN A 257 1.65 -3.30 14.65
C GLN A 257 0.87 -3.67 15.92
N LEU A 258 1.37 -3.25 17.09
CA LEU A 258 0.70 -3.51 18.37
C LEU A 258 -0.69 -2.87 18.43
N SER A 259 -0.84 -1.66 17.90
CA SER A 259 -2.13 -0.96 17.90
C SER A 259 -3.14 -1.64 16.98
N CYS A 260 -2.71 -2.07 15.78
CA CYS A 260 -3.57 -2.82 14.86
C CYS A 260 -3.97 -4.18 15.45
N ALA A 261 -3.05 -4.89 16.11
CA ALA A 261 -3.38 -6.15 16.79
C ALA A 261 -4.40 -5.94 17.91
N LYS A 262 -4.20 -4.92 18.76
CA LYS A 262 -5.13 -4.60 19.85
C LYS A 262 -6.52 -4.22 19.33
N LEU A 263 -6.60 -3.40 18.28
CA LEU A 263 -7.87 -3.06 17.65
C LEU A 263 -8.57 -4.27 17.04
N ALA A 264 -7.82 -5.16 16.38
CA ALA A 264 -8.38 -6.36 15.77
C ALA A 264 -8.97 -7.30 16.83
N GLU A 265 -8.29 -7.46 17.96
CA GLU A 265 -8.74 -8.22 19.14
C GLU A 265 -9.98 -7.58 19.78
N ASP A 266 -9.92 -6.29 20.13
CA ASP A 266 -10.98 -5.61 20.88
C ASP A 266 -12.29 -5.46 20.09
N LEU A 267 -12.19 -5.36 18.76
CA LEU A 267 -13.33 -5.09 17.88
C LEU A 267 -13.72 -6.27 16.99
N GLY A 268 -13.06 -7.43 17.12
CA GLY A 268 -13.36 -8.63 16.32
C GLY A 268 -13.20 -8.40 14.81
N LEU A 269 -12.15 -7.68 14.38
CA LEU A 269 -11.98 -7.23 12.99
C LEU A 269 -11.32 -8.28 12.08
N HIS A 270 -10.79 -9.35 12.66
CA HIS A 270 -10.01 -10.34 11.95
C HIS A 270 -10.82 -11.00 10.82
N ALA A 271 -10.25 -11.11 9.62
CA ALA A 271 -10.97 -11.59 8.42
C ALA A 271 -11.50 -13.02 8.56
N PHE A 272 -10.88 -13.84 9.41
CA PHE A 272 -11.30 -15.22 9.71
C PHE A 272 -11.94 -15.38 11.10
N ASP A 273 -12.30 -14.28 11.78
CA ASP A 273 -13.10 -14.38 12.99
C ASP A 273 -14.56 -14.70 12.61
N ALA A 274 -14.96 -15.93 12.93
CA ALA A 274 -16.30 -16.45 12.62
C ALA A 274 -17.42 -15.74 13.42
N LEU A 275 -17.07 -15.02 14.49
CA LEU A 275 -18.01 -14.31 15.36
C LEU A 275 -18.13 -12.82 15.00
N ASN A 276 -17.41 -12.36 13.97
CA ASN A 276 -17.50 -11.01 13.45
C ASN A 276 -18.97 -10.65 13.11
N HIS A 277 -19.43 -9.51 13.63
CA HIS A 277 -20.78 -8.99 13.42
C HIS A 277 -21.17 -8.78 11.94
N GLY A 278 -20.19 -8.71 11.03
CA GLY A 278 -20.37 -8.65 9.57
C GLY A 278 -20.77 -9.97 8.90
N SER A 279 -20.75 -11.11 9.62
CA SER A 279 -21.29 -12.39 9.14
C SER A 279 -22.82 -12.41 9.27
N SER A 280 -23.49 -11.48 8.60
CA SER A 280 -24.97 -11.39 8.58
C SER A 280 -25.62 -12.62 7.93
N PHE A 281 -24.88 -13.37 7.11
CA PHE A 281 -25.36 -14.61 6.50
C PHE A 281 -25.66 -15.70 7.56
N LEU A 282 -24.84 -15.82 8.60
CA LEU A 282 -25.12 -16.78 9.68
C LEU A 282 -26.31 -16.36 10.55
N ARG A 283 -26.53 -15.06 10.78
CA ARG A 283 -27.74 -14.57 11.47
C ARG A 283 -29.04 -14.82 10.69
N GLY A 284 -28.96 -15.03 9.38
CA GLY A 284 -30.11 -15.40 8.55
C GLY A 284 -30.41 -16.91 8.52
N MET A 285 -29.47 -17.74 9.00
CA MET A 285 -29.58 -19.21 9.01
C MET A 285 -29.74 -19.80 10.41
N LEU A 286 -29.40 -19.06 11.47
CA LEU A 286 -29.64 -19.38 12.88
C LEU A 286 -30.95 -18.75 13.35
#